data_AF-A0A367Z8P5-F1
#
_entry.id   AF-A0A367Z8P5-F1
#
_cell.length_a   1.000
_cell.length_b   1.000
_cell.length_c   1.000
_cell.angle_alpha   90.00
_cell.angle_beta   90.00
_cell.angle_gamma   90.00
#
_symmetry.space_group_name_H-M   'P 1'
#
loop_
_entity.id
_entity.type
_entity.pdbx_description
1 polymer ?
#
loop_
_entity_poly.entity_id
_entity_poly.type
_entity_poly.pdbx_seq_one_letter_code
_entity_poly.pdbx_strand_id
1 'polypeptide(L)'
;MKHYGILLVIFLSTILTHSNIYPQAFTNINVPFPGVCKSSVAWGDYNLDGYLDIVLTGFDGTNRITKLYKNVGGNSFINASGPFVGSIDDTVSWGD
;
A
#
# COMPACT_ATOMS: atom_id res chain seq x y z
N MET A 1 -33.97 5.53 39.87
CA MET A 1 -33.88 6.35 38.65
C MET A 1 -32.94 5.62 37.70
N LYS A 2 -33.41 5.19 36.53
CA LYS A 2 -32.69 4.23 35.68
C LYS A 2 -31.68 4.95 34.76
N HIS A 3 -30.43 4.52 34.79
CA HIS A 3 -29.28 5.10 34.07
C HIS A 3 -29.31 4.83 32.55
N TYR A 4 -30.31 5.34 31.84
CA TYR A 4 -30.39 5.20 30.37
C TYR A 4 -29.68 6.32 29.60
N GLY A 5 -29.21 7.37 30.27
CA GLY A 5 -28.58 8.53 29.62
C GLY A 5 -27.18 8.26 29.05
N ILE A 6 -26.39 7.37 29.66
CA ILE A 6 -24.99 7.11 29.24
C ILE A 6 -24.93 6.17 28.03
N LEU A 7 -25.83 5.19 27.93
CA LEU A 7 -25.85 4.25 26.80
C LEU A 7 -26.25 4.94 25.48
N LEU A 8 -27.15 5.93 25.54
CA LEU A 8 -27.62 6.68 24.37
C LEU A 8 -26.54 7.62 23.79
N VAL A 9 -25.69 8.19 24.64
CA VAL A 9 -24.61 9.11 24.24
C VAL A 9 -23.46 8.36 23.55
N ILE A 10 -23.15 7.13 24.00
CA ILE A 10 -22.10 6.29 23.38
C ILE A 10 -22.56 5.81 21.98
N PHE A 11 -23.84 5.49 21.80
CA PHE A 11 -24.37 5.05 20.51
C PHE A 11 -24.46 6.19 19.48
N LEU A 12 -24.72 7.41 19.95
CA LEU A 12 -24.81 8.60 19.08
C LEU A 12 -23.43 9.17 18.71
N SER A 13 -22.41 9.03 19.57
CA SER A 13 -21.05 9.48 19.28
C SER A 13 -20.33 8.60 18.26
N THR A 14 -20.59 7.29 18.24
CA THR A 14 -20.01 6.36 17.24
C THR A 14 -20.59 6.54 15.84
N ILE A 15 -21.81 7.09 15.71
CA ILE A 15 -22.42 7.37 14.40
C ILE A 15 -21.87 8.68 13.81
N LEU A 16 -21.44 9.64 14.64
CA LEU A 16 -20.88 10.92 14.18
C LEU A 16 -19.38 10.87 13.81
N THR A 17 -18.63 9.81 14.17
CA THR A 17 -17.20 9.68 13.83
C THR A 17 -16.92 8.89 12.56
N HIS A 18 -17.94 8.29 11.94
CA HIS A 18 -17.78 7.70 10.62
C HIS A 18 -17.68 8.84 9.61
N SER A 19 -16.45 9.16 9.21
CA SER A 19 -16.14 9.94 8.03
C SER A 19 -17.15 9.60 6.93
N ASN A 20 -17.85 10.62 6.46
CA ASN A 20 -18.93 10.56 5.47
C ASN A 20 -18.89 9.30 4.58
N ILE A 21 -19.99 8.53 4.56
CA ILE A 21 -20.16 7.29 3.77
C ILE A 21 -20.33 7.64 2.27
N TYR A 22 -19.34 8.33 1.70
CA TYR A 22 -19.19 8.50 0.27
C TYR A 22 -18.11 7.54 -0.21
N PRO A 23 -18.23 6.96 -1.41
CA PRO A 23 -17.14 6.20 -2.00
C PRO A 23 -15.90 7.10 -2.07
N GLN A 24 -14.77 6.63 -1.53
CA GLN A 24 -13.51 7.33 -1.71
C GLN A 24 -13.17 7.31 -3.21
N ALA A 25 -12.99 8.50 -3.79
CA ALA A 25 -12.55 8.59 -5.17
C ALA A 25 -11.11 8.07 -5.30
N PHE A 26 -10.88 7.21 -6.28
CA PHE A 26 -9.52 6.82 -6.67
C PHE A 26 -8.92 7.92 -7.54
N THR A 27 -7.80 8.49 -7.08
CA THR A 27 -7.01 9.45 -7.86
C THR A 27 -5.76 8.75 -8.36
N ASN A 28 -5.51 8.81 -9.66
CA ASN A 28 -4.24 8.34 -10.21
C ASN A 28 -3.10 9.29 -9.77
N ILE A 29 -2.01 8.72 -9.27
CA ILE A 29 -0.87 9.47 -8.69
C ILE A 29 0.36 9.53 -9.61
N ASN A 30 0.23 9.08 -10.87
CA ASN A 30 1.26 9.12 -11.93
C ASN A 30 2.68 8.80 -11.45
N VAL A 31 2.88 7.60 -10.88
CA VAL A 31 4.22 7.14 -10.48
C VAL A 31 4.95 6.58 -11.70
N PRO A 32 6.24 6.91 -11.94
CA PRO A 32 7.01 6.45 -13.08
C PRO A 32 7.53 5.02 -12.88
N PHE A 33 6.62 4.06 -12.64
CA PHE A 33 6.98 2.65 -12.68
C PHE A 33 7.37 2.27 -14.12
N PRO A 34 8.46 1.50 -14.32
CA PRO A 34 8.81 1.01 -15.63
C PRO A 34 7.70 0.09 -16.13
N GLY A 35 7.39 0.19 -17.42
CA GLY A 35 6.58 -0.84 -18.07
C GLY A 35 7.33 -2.17 -18.03
N VAL A 36 6.69 -3.21 -17.48
CA VAL A 36 7.24 -4.57 -17.44
C VAL A 36 6.22 -5.59 -17.90
N CYS A 37 6.67 -6.65 -18.54
CA CYS A 37 5.85 -7.83 -18.87
C CYS A 37 6.35 -9.07 -18.11
N LYS A 38 5.54 -10.14 -18.07
CA LYS A 38 5.80 -11.33 -17.24
C LYS A 38 6.15 -10.95 -15.80
N SER A 39 5.30 -10.11 -15.22
CA SER A 39 5.58 -9.38 -13.98
C SER A 39 4.79 -9.90 -12.78
N SER A 40 5.30 -9.60 -11.59
CA SER A 40 4.59 -9.75 -10.32
C SER A 40 4.69 -8.45 -9.52
N VAL A 41 3.64 -8.14 -8.76
CA VAL A 41 3.62 -6.98 -7.85
C VAL A 41 3.06 -7.39 -6.50
N ALA A 42 3.65 -6.88 -5.42
CA ALA A 42 3.14 -7.09 -4.06
C ALA A 42 3.31 -5.83 -3.21
N TRP A 43 2.43 -5.69 -2.22
CA TRP A 43 2.42 -4.60 -1.25
C TRP A 43 2.83 -5.10 0.14
N GLY A 44 3.61 -4.32 0.87
CA GLY A 44 4.02 -4.62 2.24
C GLY A 44 4.79 -3.45 2.85
N ASP A 45 4.85 -3.37 4.17
CA ASP A 45 5.62 -2.33 4.88
C ASP A 45 7.00 -2.90 5.24
N TYR A 46 8.01 -2.60 4.40
CA TYR A 46 9.31 -3.27 4.53
C TYR A 46 10.18 -2.66 5.63
N ASN A 47 9.89 -1.42 6.02
CA ASN A 47 10.69 -0.68 6.98
C ASN A 47 9.92 -0.26 8.24
N LEU A 48 8.71 -0.80 8.41
CA LEU A 48 7.86 -0.66 9.59
C LEU A 48 7.51 0.81 9.90
N ASP A 49 7.33 1.63 8.86
CA ASP A 49 6.99 3.05 9.03
C ASP A 49 5.49 3.35 8.88
N GLY A 50 4.68 2.30 8.67
CA GLY A 50 3.23 2.38 8.55
C GLY A 50 2.73 2.74 7.16
N TYR A 51 3.63 2.88 6.17
CA TYR A 51 3.26 3.07 4.77
C TYR A 51 3.49 1.79 3.97
N LEU A 52 2.48 1.35 3.21
CA LEU A 52 2.65 0.20 2.32
C LEU A 52 3.55 0.56 1.14
N ASP A 53 4.63 -0.20 1.00
CA ASP A 53 5.60 -0.17 -0.08
C ASP A 53 5.23 -1.18 -1.18
N ILE A 54 5.86 -1.05 -2.35
CA ILE A 54 5.64 -1.91 -3.50
C ILE A 54 6.92 -2.62 -3.89
N VAL A 55 6.84 -3.91 -4.20
CA VAL A 55 7.89 -4.63 -4.91
C VAL A 55 7.36 -5.09 -6.27
N LEU A 56 8.16 -4.86 -7.31
CA LEU A 56 7.82 -5.12 -8.71
C LEU A 56 8.92 -5.99 -9.34
N THR A 57 8.54 -7.13 -9.91
CA THR A 57 9.39 -7.96 -10.77
C THR A 57 8.87 -7.97 -12.19
N GLY A 58 9.74 -8.23 -13.16
CA GLY A 58 9.34 -8.51 -14.53
C GLY A 58 10.44 -8.22 -15.55
N PHE A 59 10.08 -8.25 -16.83
CA PHE A 59 10.97 -7.95 -17.94
C PHE A 59 10.66 -6.57 -18.52
N ASP A 60 11.64 -5.67 -18.54
CA ASP A 60 11.47 -4.27 -18.99
C ASP A 60 11.68 -4.08 -20.51
N GLY A 61 11.81 -5.18 -21.25
CA GLY A 61 12.14 -5.19 -22.68
C GLY A 61 13.62 -5.48 -22.95
N THR A 62 14.50 -5.29 -21.97
CA THR A 62 15.95 -5.57 -22.09
C THR A 62 16.44 -6.52 -21.01
N ASN A 63 16.06 -6.29 -19.76
CA ASN A 63 16.52 -7.04 -18.59
C ASN A 63 15.34 -7.53 -17.75
N ARG A 64 15.58 -8.62 -17.02
CA ARG A 64 14.72 -8.98 -15.88
C ARG A 64 15.09 -8.09 -14.70
N ILE A 65 14.10 -7.42 -14.14
CA ILE A 65 14.27 -6.44 -13.07
C ILE A 65 13.47 -6.81 -11.84
N THR A 66 13.99 -6.41 -10.68
CA THR A 66 13.32 -6.43 -9.39
C THR A 66 13.55 -5.08 -8.73
N LYS A 67 12.47 -4.35 -8.46
CA LYS A 67 12.51 -3.00 -7.90
C LYS A 67 11.64 -2.89 -6.67
N LEU A 68 12.18 -2.26 -5.63
CA LEU A 68 11.46 -1.89 -4.41
C LEU A 68 11.14 -0.39 -4.50
N TYR A 69 9.88 -0.04 -4.28
CA TYR A 69 9.40 1.32 -4.23
C TYR A 69 8.92 1.61 -2.82
N LYS A 70 9.72 2.37 -2.08
CA LYS A 70 9.35 2.84 -0.74
C LYS A 70 8.27 3.91 -0.87
N ASN A 71 7.16 3.74 -0.17
CA ASN A 71 6.17 4.78 0.03
C ASN A 71 6.67 5.75 1.11
N VAL A 72 6.81 7.02 0.78
CA VAL A 72 7.26 8.06 1.73
C VAL A 72 6.10 8.93 2.21
N GLY A 73 4.88 8.41 2.11
CA GLY A 73 3.64 9.09 2.44
C GLY A 73 3.14 10.01 1.32
N GLY A 74 1.88 10.44 1.44
CA GLY A 74 1.31 11.48 0.58
C GLY A 74 1.33 11.16 -0.91
N ASN A 75 1.19 9.89 -1.30
CA ASN A 75 1.20 9.39 -2.68
C ASN A 75 2.57 9.46 -3.39
N SER A 76 3.67 9.49 -2.63
CA SER A 76 5.02 9.57 -3.18
C SER A 76 5.77 8.25 -2.98
N PHE A 77 6.46 7.80 -4.03
CA PHE A 77 7.27 6.59 -4.03
C PHE A 77 8.70 6.89 -4.49
N ILE A 78 9.68 6.35 -3.78
CA ILE A 78 11.10 6.41 -4.17
C ILE A 78 11.60 5.00 -4.48
N ASN A 79 12.43 4.87 -5.52
CA ASN A 79 13.12 3.60 -5.77
C ASN A 79 14.15 3.39 -4.65
N ALA A 80 13.95 2.32 -3.88
CA ALA A 80 14.82 1.93 -2.80
C ALA A 80 15.73 0.79 -3.26
N SER A 81 16.99 0.84 -2.84
CA SER A 81 17.90 -0.29 -2.97
C SER A 81 17.44 -1.39 -2.00
N GLY A 82 16.63 -2.33 -2.50
CA GLY A 82 16.24 -3.51 -1.73
C GLY A 82 17.34 -4.58 -1.72
N PRO A 83 17.33 -5.52 -0.75
CA PRO A 83 18.30 -6.62 -0.64
C PRO A 83 18.11 -7.70 -1.73
N PHE A 84 17.29 -7.46 -2.75
CA PHE A 84 16.85 -8.43 -3.73
C PHE A 84 17.93 -8.70 -4.80
N VAL A 85 19.01 -9.36 -4.38
CA VAL A 85 20.01 -9.89 -5.30
C VAL A 85 19.50 -11.24 -5.84
N GLY A 86 19.17 -11.29 -7.14
CA GLY A 86 19.07 -12.55 -7.88
C GLY A 86 17.69 -13.19 -8.04
N SER A 87 16.60 -12.63 -7.49
CA SER A 87 15.26 -13.09 -7.87
C SER A 87 14.83 -12.38 -9.15
N ILE A 88 14.97 -13.09 -10.26
CA ILE A 88 14.57 -12.68 -11.61
C ILE A 88 13.59 -13.73 -12.12
N ASP A 89 12.32 -13.66 -11.69
CA ASP A 89 11.12 -14.29 -12.30
C ASP A 89 10.08 -14.86 -11.33
N ASP A 90 10.35 -14.85 -10.02
CA ASP A 90 9.45 -15.49 -9.07
C ASP A 90 8.31 -14.55 -8.63
N THR A 91 7.21 -15.17 -8.20
CA THR A 91 6.13 -14.49 -7.49
C THR A 91 6.71 -13.75 -6.30
N VAL A 92 6.51 -12.44 -6.23
CA VAL A 92 6.88 -11.71 -5.03
C VAL A 92 5.73 -11.75 -4.06
N SER A 93 5.99 -12.26 -2.85
CA SER A 93 5.13 -12.14 -1.70
C SER A 93 5.97 -11.57 -0.56
N TRP A 94 5.36 -10.73 0.26
CA TRP A 94 5.87 -10.52 1.62
C TRP A 94 5.54 -11.78 2.43
N GLY A 95 6.43 -12.20 3.32
CA GLY A 95 6.13 -13.27 4.27
C GLY A 95 5.45 -12.65 5.48
N ASP A 96 4.18 -12.94 5.68
CA ASP A 96 3.44 -12.66 6.92
C ASP A 96 3.34 -13.90 7.82
#